data_AF-A0A353LGS5-F1
#
_entry.id   AF-A0A353LGS5-F1
#
_cell.length_a   1.000
_cell.length_b   1.000
_cell.length_c   1.000
_cell.angle_alpha   90.00
_cell.angle_beta   90.00
_cell.angle_gamma   90.00
#
_symmetry.space_group_name_H-M   'P 1'
#
loop_
_entity.id
_entity.type
_entity.pdbx_description
1 polymer ?
#
loop_
_entity_poly.entity_id
_entity_poly.type
_entity_poly.pdbx_seq_one_letter_code
_entity_poly.pdbx_strand_id
1 'polypeptide(L)' 'LVLDGIQDPGNMGTIVRLSDWFGIQYVFCSPDTADIFNPKTVQATMG' A
#
# COMPACT_ATOMS: atom_id res chain seq x y z
N LEU A 1 5.07 5.92 6.91
CA LEU A 1 4.26 6.56 5.86
C LEU A 1 2.80 6.48 6.27
N VAL A 2 2.00 7.53 6.06
CA VAL A 2 0.54 7.49 6.32
C VAL A 2 -0.17 7.70 4.99
N LEU A 3 -1.12 6.81 4.67
CA LEU A 3 -1.93 6.85 3.47
C LEU A 3 -3.37 7.15 3.82
N ASP A 4 -3.91 8.19 3.21
CA ASP A 4 -5.28 8.64 3.40
C ASP A 4 -5.98 8.77 2.04
N GLY A 5 -7.17 8.18 1.92
CA GLY A 5 -7.98 8.22 0.71
C GLY A 5 -7.45 7.48 -0.54
N ILE A 6 -6.41 6.64 -0.45
CA ILE A 6 -5.96 5.80 -1.57
C ILE A 6 -7.02 4.73 -1.87
N GLN A 7 -7.78 4.86 -2.96
CA GLN A 7 -8.83 3.89 -3.36
C GLN A 7 -8.35 2.83 -4.34
N ASP A 8 -7.22 3.07 -5.02
CA ASP A 8 -6.74 2.18 -6.08
C ASP A 8 -5.76 1.13 -5.50
N PRO A 9 -6.08 -0.18 -5.59
CA PRO A 9 -5.21 -1.26 -5.10
C PRO A 9 -3.83 -1.29 -5.76
N GLY A 10 -3.72 -0.90 -7.03
CA GLY A 10 -2.47 -0.88 -7.77
C GLY A 10 -1.54 0.23 -7.29
N ASN A 11 -2.10 1.40 -7.03
CA ASN A 11 -1.38 2.52 -6.42
C ASN A 11 -0.92 2.17 -5.01
N MET A 12 -1.78 1.54 -4.21
CA MET A 12 -1.44 1.06 -2.87
C MET A 12 -0.23 0.11 -2.91
N GLY A 13 -0.24 -0.89 -3.81
CA GLY A 13 0.87 -1.82 -3.94
C GLY A 13 2.17 -1.17 -4.40
N THR A 14 2.09 -0.21 -5.32
CA THR A 14 3.27 0.55 -5.79
C THR A 14 3.90 1.38 -4.66
N ILE A 15 3.08 2.03 -3.84
CA ILE A 15 3.54 2.84 -2.69
C ILE A 15 4.19 1.95 -1.63
N VAL A 16 3.59 0.80 -1.32
CA VAL A 16 4.16 -0.16 -0.38
C VAL A 16 5.50 -0.69 -0.89
N ARG A 17 5.62 -1.01 -2.19
CA ARG A 17 6.90 -1.42 -2.81
C ARG A 17 7.98 -0.35 -2.72
N LEU A 18 7.63 0.91 -2.97
CA LEU A 18 8.57 2.02 -2.79
C LEU A 18 8.95 2.20 -1.32
N SER A 19 7.98 2.05 -0.41
CA SER A 19 8.22 2.13 1.03
C SER A 19 9.24 1.10 1.48
N ASP A 20 9.14 -0.14 1.00
CA ASP A 20 10.11 -1.20 1.24
C ASP A 20 11.50 -0.84 0.68
N TRP A 21 11.57 -0.34 -0.56
CA TRP A 21 12.84 0.09 -1.18
C TRP A 21 13.55 1.22 -0.40
N PHE A 22 12.78 2.14 0.19
CA PHE A 22 13.30 3.22 1.03
C PHE A 22 13.54 2.82 2.49
N GLY A 23 13.30 1.55 2.86
CA GLY A 23 13.48 1.06 4.22
C GLY A 23 12.44 1.57 5.23
N ILE A 24 11.26 1.96 4.76
CA ILE A 24 10.16 2.40 5.62
C ILE A 24 9.49 1.16 6.23
N GLN A 25 9.71 0.95 7.53
CA GLN A 25 9.17 -0.23 8.25
C GLN A 25 7.68 -0.13 8.58
N TYR A 26 7.12 1.09 8.63
CA TYR A 26 5.75 1.31 9.08
C TYR A 26 4.95 2.12 8.06
N VAL A 27 3.87 1.52 7.56
CA VAL A 27 2.87 2.15 6.71
C VAL A 27 1.53 2.07 7.41
N PHE A 28 0.92 3.22 7.69
CA PHE A 28 -0.40 3.32 8.29
C PHE A 28 -1.41 3.73 7.23
N CYS A 29 -2.59 3.12 7.27
CA CYS A 29 -3.64 3.36 6.30
C CYS A 29 -4.91 3.80 7.02
N SER A 30 -5.54 4.86 6.53
CA SER A 30 -6.84 5.31 6.99
C SER A 30 -7.90 4.24 6.68
N PRO A 31 -8.98 4.10 7.48
CA PRO A 31 -10.07 3.17 7.19
C PRO A 31 -10.72 3.40 5.82
N ASP A 32 -10.59 4.62 5.30
CA ASP A 32 -11.13 5.02 4.01
C ASP A 32 -10.23 4.59 2.83
N THR A 33 -9.13 3.87 3.06
CA THR A 33 -8.23 3.41 1.99
C THR A 33 -8.58 2.00 1.49
N ALA A 34 -8.08 1.66 0.31
CA ALA A 34 -8.18 0.35 -0.28
C ALA A 34 -7.54 -0.71 0.63
N ASP A 35 -8.18 -1.86 0.73
CA ASP A 35 -7.69 -2.96 1.57
C ASP A 35 -6.31 -3.44 1.10
N ILE A 36 -5.32 -3.38 2.01
CA ILE A 36 -3.96 -3.85 1.78
C ILE A 36 -3.91 -5.36 1.56
N PHE A 37 -4.80 -6.11 2.20
CA PHE A 37 -4.83 -7.56 2.10
C PHE A 37 -5.65 -8.06 0.91
N ASN A 38 -6.20 -7.16 0.10
CA ASN A 38 -6.87 -7.51 -1.14
C ASN A 38 -5.86 -8.20 -2.10
N PRO A 39 -6.24 -9.32 -2.74
CA PRO A 39 -5.38 -10.00 -3.72
C PRO A 39 -4.78 -9.08 -4.79
N LYS A 40 -5.52 -8.05 -5.23
CA LYS A 40 -5.00 -7.07 -6.20
C LYS A 40 -3.89 -6.21 -5.63
N THR A 41 -4.04 -5.75 -4.38
CA THR A 41 -3.03 -4.95 -3.69
C THR A 41 -1.77 -5.77 -3.44
N VAL A 42 -1.94 -7.02 -2.97
CA VAL A 42 -0.83 -7.95 -2.71
C VAL A 42 -0.08 -8.32 -4.00
N GLN A 43 -0.77 -8.49 -5.11
CA GLN A 43 -0.12 -8.69 -6.41
C GLN A 43 0.64 -7.44 -6.86
N ALA A 44 0.08 -6.25 -6.64
CA ALA A 44 0.71 -4.98 -6.98
C ALA A 44 1.93 -4.66 -6.10
N THR A 45 1.99 -5.20 -4.87
CA THR A 45 3.19 -5.09 -4.03
C THR A 45 4.39 -5.84 -4.59
N MET A 46 4.19 -6.77 -5.56
CA MET A 46 5.24 -7.61 -6.13
C MET A 46 6.13 -8.16 -5.01
N GLY A 47 5.57 -9.09 -4.22
CA GLY A 47 6.27 -9.69 -3.08
C GLY A 47 7.69 -10.14 -3.39
#